data_AF-A0A4W5NYT1-F1
#
_entry.id   AF-A0A4W5NYT1-F1
#
_cell.length_a   1.000
_cell.length_b   1.000
_cell.length_c   1.000
_cell.angle_alpha   90.00
_cell.angle_beta   90.00
_cell.angle_gamma   90.00
#
_symmetry.space_group_name_H-M   'P 1'
#
loop_
_entity.id
_entity.type
_entity.pdbx_description
1 polymer ?
#
loop_
_entity_poly.entity_id
_entity_poly.type
_entity_poly.pdbx_seq_one_letter_code
_entity_poly.pdbx_strand_id
1 'polypeptide(L)'
;MPTMTVQCYDSSFDFAPYARLPELLKRQTYLPHRDPGGALLMAVDHCFSIRGQGTVMTGTILQGALAVNDTVEIPALEVTKKVKSIQMFRQPVSGAMQGDRVGVCVTQFTPNC
;
A
#
# COMPACT_ATOMS: atom_id res chain seq x y z
N MET A 1 4.88 14.39 24.81
CA MET A 1 5.14 13.05 24.27
C MET A 1 5.92 13.26 22.98
N PRO A 2 7.25 13.06 22.94
CA PRO A 2 8.04 13.60 21.86
C PRO A 2 7.83 12.77 20.60
N THR A 3 7.28 13.44 19.60
CA THR A 3 7.17 13.00 18.22
C THR A 3 8.54 12.57 17.71
N MET A 4 8.70 11.28 17.40
CA MET A 4 9.86 10.82 16.64
C MET A 4 9.65 11.21 15.18
N THR A 5 9.92 12.47 14.90
CA THR A 5 10.17 12.97 13.57
C THR A 5 11.43 12.27 13.09
N VAL A 6 11.36 11.50 12.01
CA VAL A 6 12.59 11.15 11.27
C VAL A 6 13.04 12.45 10.59
N GLN A 7 13.76 13.28 11.35
CA GLN A 7 14.55 14.35 10.80
C GLN A 7 15.74 13.69 10.13
N CYS A 8 15.72 13.60 8.81
CA CYS A 8 16.96 13.55 8.04
C CYS A 8 17.63 14.92 8.15
N TYR A 9 18.09 15.30 9.34
CA TYR A 9 18.82 16.55 9.61
C TYR A 9 19.56 16.38 10.94
N ASP A 10 20.48 15.43 10.98
CA ASP A 10 21.59 15.52 11.92
C ASP A 10 22.85 15.76 11.09
N SER A 11 23.41 16.96 11.22
CA SER A 11 24.65 17.40 10.57
C SER A 11 25.91 16.74 11.15
N SER A 12 25.75 15.65 11.91
CA SER A 12 26.85 14.89 12.51
C SER A 12 27.01 13.45 11.97
N PHE A 13 26.13 12.99 11.08
CA PHE A 13 26.34 11.72 10.35
C PHE A 13 27.05 12.00 9.03
N ASP A 14 28.30 11.60 8.91
CA ASP A 14 29.04 11.69 7.65
C ASP A 14 28.41 10.71 6.64
N PHE A 15 27.47 11.20 5.84
CA PHE A 15 26.78 10.46 4.78
C PHE A 15 27.67 10.19 3.55
N ALA A 16 28.93 10.64 3.56
CA ALA A 16 29.89 10.44 2.48
C ALA A 16 29.94 8.99 1.90
N PRO A 17 29.90 7.90 2.70
CA PRO A 17 29.99 6.55 2.14
C PRO A 17 28.71 6.08 1.42
N TYR A 18 27.55 6.65 1.74
CA TYR A 18 26.25 6.22 1.17
C TYR A 18 25.63 7.26 0.23
N ALA A 19 26.26 8.41 0.04
CA ALA A 19 25.79 9.46 -0.86
C ALA A 19 25.50 8.96 -2.29
N ARG A 20 26.23 7.92 -2.75
CA ARG A 20 26.05 7.30 -4.07
C ARG A 20 24.95 6.24 -4.12
N LEU A 21 24.45 5.76 -2.99
CA LEU A 21 23.50 4.65 -2.93
C LEU A 21 22.19 4.93 -3.70
N PRO A 22 21.56 6.13 -3.61
CA PRO A 22 20.35 6.40 -4.37
C PRO A 22 20.56 6.33 -5.89
N GLU A 23 21.72 6.79 -6.38
CA GLU A 23 22.08 6.71 -7.80
C GLU A 23 22.30 5.26 -8.23
N LEU A 24 22.98 4.46 -7.40
CA LEU A 24 23.21 3.04 -7.66
C LEU A 24 21.90 2.26 -7.70
N LEU A 25 20.99 2.50 -6.76
CA LEU A 25 19.67 1.87 -6.75
C LEU A 25 18.90 2.22 -8.02
N LYS A 26 18.84 3.50 -8.41
CA LYS A 26 18.17 3.92 -9.65
C LYS A 26 18.76 3.29 -10.92
N ARG A 27 20.07 3.03 -10.94
CA ARG A 27 20.74 2.38 -12.09
C ARG A 27 20.53 0.88 -12.15
N GLN A 28 20.37 0.23 -11.00
CA GLN A 28 20.23 -1.23 -10.91
C GLN A 28 18.78 -1.71 -10.86
N THR A 29 17.84 -0.85 -10.49
CA THR A 29 16.43 -1.20 -10.53
C THR A 29 15.89 -1.13 -11.96
N TYR A 30 15.00 -2.06 -12.26
CA TYR A 30 14.18 -2.02 -13.46
C TYR A 30 12.73 -2.23 -13.06
N LEU A 31 11.80 -1.70 -13.86
CA LEU A 31 10.38 -1.98 -13.69
C LEU A 31 10.07 -3.25 -14.49
N PRO A 32 9.63 -4.34 -13.84
CA PRO A 32 9.16 -5.51 -14.57
C PRO A 32 7.89 -5.15 -15.36
N HIS A 33 7.54 -6.00 -16.32
CA HIS A 33 6.23 -5.89 -16.97
C HIS A 33 5.13 -6.05 -15.91
N ARG A 34 4.28 -5.05 -15.80
CA ARG A 34 3.15 -5.03 -14.85
C ARG A 34 1.91 -5.42 -15.62
N ASP A 35 1.38 -6.60 -15.33
CA ASP A 35 0.16 -7.09 -15.97
C ASP A 35 -1.05 -6.85 -15.06
N PRO A 36 -2.04 -6.04 -15.48
CA PRO A 36 -3.28 -5.87 -14.72
C PRO A 36 -4.24 -7.07 -14.88
N GLY A 37 -3.92 -8.04 -15.73
CA GLY A 37 -4.71 -9.23 -15.98
C GLY A 37 -4.69 -10.24 -14.83
N GLY A 38 -5.68 -11.14 -14.86
CA GLY A 38 -5.84 -12.21 -13.88
C GLY A 38 -6.60 -11.79 -12.62
N ALA A 39 -6.75 -12.74 -11.70
CA ALA A 39 -7.41 -12.51 -10.42
C ALA A 39 -6.58 -11.59 -9.53
N LEU A 40 -7.26 -10.68 -8.80
CA LEU A 40 -6.63 -9.80 -7.83
C LEU A 40 -6.01 -10.61 -6.69
N LEU A 41 -4.73 -10.37 -6.42
CA LEU A 41 -4.04 -10.84 -5.22
C LEU A 41 -3.30 -9.65 -4.57
N MET A 42 -3.64 -9.33 -3.33
CA MET A 42 -3.01 -8.25 -2.56
C MET A 42 -2.42 -8.81 -1.28
N ALA A 43 -1.13 -8.55 -1.04
CA ALA A 43 -0.47 -8.85 0.22
C ALA A 43 -0.71 -7.71 1.21
N VAL A 44 -1.51 -7.95 2.24
CA VAL A 44 -1.86 -6.96 3.27
C VAL A 44 -0.76 -6.91 4.33
N ASP A 45 -0.23 -5.72 4.59
CA ASP A 45 0.81 -5.44 5.59
C ASP A 45 0.26 -4.84 6.89
N HIS A 46 -0.78 -4.00 6.81
CA HIS A 46 -1.49 -3.48 7.99
C HIS A 46 -3.00 -3.48 7.73
N CYS A 47 -3.78 -3.71 8.78
CA CYS A 47 -5.24 -3.63 8.75
C CYS A 47 -5.76 -2.96 10.02
N PHE A 48 -6.58 -1.93 9.86
CA PHE A 48 -7.12 -1.18 10.99
C PHE A 48 -8.48 -0.56 10.64
N SER A 49 -9.27 -0.29 11.66
CA SER A 49 -10.60 0.30 11.50
C SER A 49 -10.60 1.80 11.79
N ILE A 50 -11.33 2.57 10.98
CA ILE A 50 -11.59 3.99 11.18
C ILE A 50 -13.07 4.17 11.45
N ARG A 51 -13.40 4.59 12.68
CA ARG A 51 -14.80 4.81 13.12
C ARG A 51 -15.54 5.72 12.14
N GLY A 52 -16.66 5.23 11.62
CA GLY A 52 -17.52 5.96 10.67
C GLY A 52 -17.09 5.90 9.21
N GLN A 53 -15.90 5.40 8.89
CA GLN A 53 -15.43 5.25 7.50
C GLN A 53 -15.47 3.80 7.04
N GLY A 54 -14.91 2.89 7.85
CA GLY A 54 -14.78 1.47 7.53
C GLY A 54 -13.43 0.91 7.95
N THR A 55 -13.06 -0.20 7.35
CA THR A 55 -11.78 -0.87 7.62
C THR A 55 -10.81 -0.59 6.46
N VAL A 56 -9.59 -0.18 6.80
CA VAL A 56 -8.51 0.13 5.87
C VAL A 56 -7.48 -0.98 5.91
N MET A 57 -7.12 -1.49 4.74
CA MET A 57 -6.04 -2.45 4.53
C MET A 57 -4.95 -1.79 3.69
N THR A 58 -3.71 -1.77 4.16
CA THR A 58 -2.56 -1.34 3.36
C THR A 58 -1.74 -2.53 2.92
N GLY A 59 -1.22 -2.48 1.70
CA GLY A 59 -0.49 -3.62 1.14
C GLY A 59 -0.08 -3.41 -0.30
N THR A 60 0.54 -4.43 -0.88
CA THR A 60 1.03 -4.43 -2.26
C THR A 60 0.23 -5.40 -3.12
N ILE A 61 -0.20 -4.93 -4.29
CA ILE A 61 -0.87 -5.79 -5.27
C ILE A 61 0.18 -6.69 -5.92
N LEU A 62 0.04 -8.01 -5.78
CA LEU A 62 0.95 -9.00 -6.35
C LEU A 62 0.52 -9.46 -7.75
N GLN A 63 -0.79 -9.43 -8.04
CA GLN A 63 -1.37 -9.83 -9.31
C GLN A 63 -2.69 -9.10 -9.57
N GLY A 64 -3.00 -8.86 -10.84
CA GLY A 64 -4.27 -8.28 -11.27
C GLY A 64 -4.35 -6.78 -11.04
N ALA A 65 -5.58 -6.28 -11.06
CA ALA A 65 -5.91 -4.90 -10.82
C ALA A 65 -7.12 -4.78 -9.89
N LEU A 66 -7.26 -3.59 -9.30
CA LEU A 66 -8.35 -3.24 -8.42
C LEU A 66 -8.83 -1.81 -8.74
N ALA A 67 -10.14 -1.61 -8.83
CA ALA A 67 -10.78 -0.31 -8.96
C ALA A 67 -11.74 -0.01 -7.80
N VAL A 68 -12.04 1.28 -7.62
CA VAL A 68 -13.12 1.69 -6.72
C VAL A 68 -14.44 1.10 -7.22
N ASN A 69 -15.27 0.62 -6.29
CA ASN A 69 -16.50 -0.15 -6.50
C ASN A 69 -16.33 -1.62 -6.85
N ASP A 70 -15.10 -2.12 -7.03
CA ASP A 70 -14.89 -3.55 -7.17
C ASP A 70 -15.25 -4.29 -5.88
N THR A 71 -15.53 -5.57 -6.06
CA THR A 71 -15.87 -6.49 -4.98
C THR A 71 -14.67 -7.38 -4.71
N VAL A 72 -14.14 -7.33 -3.49
CA VAL A 72 -12.97 -8.09 -3.06
C VAL A 72 -13.33 -9.10 -2.00
N GLU A 73 -12.72 -10.27 -2.09
CA GLU A 73 -12.82 -11.32 -1.08
C GLU A 73 -11.72 -11.14 -0.02
N ILE A 74 -12.06 -11.40 1.24
CA ILE A 74 -11.12 -11.46 2.36
C ILE A 74 -11.20 -12.89 2.91
N PRO A 75 -10.37 -13.81 2.39
CA PRO A 75 -10.52 -15.25 2.66
C PRO A 75 -10.39 -15.61 4.14
N ALA A 76 -9.50 -14.94 4.88
CA ALA A 76 -9.29 -15.17 6.31
C ALA A 76 -10.55 -14.91 7.18
N LEU A 77 -11.53 -14.20 6.63
CA LEU A 77 -12.80 -13.86 7.29
C LEU A 77 -14.01 -14.44 6.55
N GLU A 78 -13.81 -15.13 5.42
CA GLU A 78 -14.88 -15.66 4.56
C GLU A 78 -15.93 -14.60 4.18
N VAL A 79 -15.49 -13.36 3.98
CA VAL A 79 -16.37 -12.24 3.61
C VAL A 79 -15.96 -11.62 2.30
N THR A 80 -16.97 -11.11 1.60
CA THR A 80 -16.80 -10.29 0.42
C THR A 80 -17.20 -8.85 0.74
N LYS A 81 -16.38 -7.88 0.32
CA LYS A 81 -16.59 -6.46 0.61
C LYS A 81 -16.39 -5.62 -0.65
N LYS A 82 -17.19 -4.56 -0.78
CA LYS A 82 -17.04 -3.56 -1.84
C LYS A 82 -15.96 -2.54 -1.47
N VAL A 83 -15.09 -2.22 -2.42
CA VAL A 83 -14.07 -1.18 -2.28
C VAL A 83 -14.71 0.20 -2.36
N LYS A 84 -14.60 0.96 -1.27
CA LYS A 84 -15.13 2.32 -1.16
C LYS A 84 -14.15 3.36 -1.69
N SER A 85 -12.87 3.20 -1.38
CA SER A 85 -11.82 4.11 -1.83
C SER A 85 -10.47 3.43 -1.85
N ILE A 86 -9.60 3.94 -2.72
CA ILE A 86 -8.20 3.52 -2.84
C ILE A 86 -7.35 4.79 -2.69
N GLN A 87 -6.28 4.71 -1.91
CA GLN A 87 -5.31 5.79 -1.74
C GLN A 87 -3.89 5.33 -2.02
N MET A 88 -3.14 6.18 -2.72
CA MET A 88 -1.72 6.01 -3.01
C MET A 88 -1.05 7.38 -2.93
N PHE A 89 0.15 7.46 -2.34
CA PHE A 89 0.89 8.73 -2.17
C PHE A 89 0.08 9.89 -1.56
N ARG A 90 -0.80 9.61 -0.57
CA ARG A 90 -1.71 10.57 0.09
C ARG A 90 -2.76 11.20 -0.84
N GLN A 91 -3.04 10.56 -1.97
CA GLN A 91 -4.04 10.99 -2.94
C GLN A 91 -5.05 9.87 -3.19
N PRO A 92 -6.35 10.21 -3.38
CA PRO A 92 -7.33 9.23 -3.84
C PRO A 92 -7.05 8.85 -5.30
N VAL A 93 -7.15 7.56 -5.62
CA VAL A 93 -7.01 7.03 -6.97
C VAL A 93 -8.22 6.19 -7.34
N SER A 94 -8.55 6.12 -8.63
CA SER A 94 -9.70 5.34 -9.13
C SER A 94 -9.41 3.84 -9.22
N GLY A 95 -8.14 3.47 -9.32
CA GLY A 95 -7.69 2.08 -9.38
C GLY A 95 -6.18 1.94 -9.20
N ALA A 96 -5.72 0.70 -9.11
CA ALA A 96 -4.33 0.30 -8.93
C ALA A 96 -4.09 -1.09 -9.54
N MET A 97 -2.84 -1.44 -9.82
CA MET A 97 -2.48 -2.71 -10.46
C MET A 97 -1.24 -3.35 -9.82
N GLN A 98 -0.93 -4.59 -10.22
CA GLN A 98 0.26 -5.34 -9.80
C GLN A 98 1.49 -4.44 -9.62
N GLY A 99 2.10 -4.45 -8.44
CA GLY A 99 3.27 -3.66 -8.07
C GLY A 99 2.97 -2.41 -7.24
N ASP A 100 1.73 -1.90 -7.25
CA ASP A 100 1.38 -0.72 -6.45
C ASP A 100 1.20 -1.08 -4.97
N ARG A 101 1.74 -0.22 -4.10
CA ARG A 101 1.41 -0.25 -2.67
C ARG A 101 0.28 0.76 -2.40
N VAL A 102 -0.86 0.27 -1.95
CA VAL A 102 -2.09 1.05 -1.79
C VAL A 102 -2.72 0.86 -0.43
N GLY A 103 -3.50 1.86 0.00
CA GLY A 103 -4.49 1.73 1.06
C GLY A 103 -5.88 1.54 0.47
N VAL A 104 -6.56 0.45 0.83
CA VAL A 104 -7.91 0.10 0.36
C VAL A 104 -8.87 0.21 1.53
N CYS A 105 -9.93 1.01 1.38
CA CYS A 105 -10.99 1.14 2.37
C CYS A 105 -12.22 0.34 1.93
N VAL A 106 -12.74 -0.48 2.84
CA VAL A 106 -13.96 -1.28 2.62
C VAL A 106 -14.96 -1.07 3.76
N THR A 107 -16.18 -1.58 3.60
CA THR A 107 -17.18 -1.56 4.68
C THR A 107 -16.65 -2.25 5.93
N GLN A 108 -16.93 -1.64 7.08
CA GLN A 108 -16.45 -2.05 8.40
C GLN A 108 -16.55 -3.57 8.63
N PHE A 109 -15.45 -4.12 9.14
CA PHE A 109 -15.36 -5.44 9.75
C PHE A 109 -14.31 -5.39 10.86
N THR A 110 -14.37 -6.31 11.81
CA THR A 110 -13.40 -6.39 12.91
C THR A 110 -12.11 -7.03 12.40
N PRO A 111 -10.96 -6.32 12.38
CA PRO A 111 -9.68 -6.94 12.10
C PRO A 111 -9.34 -7.90 13.24
N ASN A 112 -9.16 -9.18 12.94
CA ASN A 112 -8.67 -10.20 13.89
C ASN A 112 -7.19 -10.53 13.65
N CYS A 113 -6.49 -9.69 12.88
CA CYS A 113 -5.07 -9.83 12.55
C CYS A 113 -4.17 -9.43 13.71
#